data_AF-A0A329SFJ2-F1
#
_entry.id   AF-A0A329SFJ2-F1
#
_cell.length_a   1.000
_cell.length_b   1.000
_cell.length_c   1.000
_cell.angle_alpha   90.00
_cell.angle_beta   90.00
_cell.angle_gamma   90.00
#
_symmetry.space_group_name_H-M   'P 1'
#
loop_
_entity.id
_entity.type
_entity.pdbx_description
1 polymer ?
#
loop_
_entity_poly.entity_id
_entity_poly.type
_entity_poly.pdbx_seq_one_letter_code
_entity_poly.pdbx_strand_id
1 'polypeptide(L)'
;MKTDLRVAFEPPQDEMVQRSAFLSLNQGHMALIEYIQRARHLISCITTSPVDMATQAHVFVSGTNAGYQRFYLTRKIPSTLEEAFSVALREDYSVAASVAFDFSRAPASEPKPEPMEIDAIWHYDGRRGATSSARPPRFANTRPAPLEMLPL
;
A
#
# COMPACT_ATOMS: atom_id res chain seq x y z
N MET A 1 48.00 32.21 14.33
CA MET A 1 48.40 31.20 15.33
C MET A 1 47.26 30.31 15.82
N LYS A 2 46.24 30.80 16.55
CA LYS A 2 45.16 29.93 17.05
C LYS A 2 44.18 29.45 15.96
N THR A 3 44.07 30.20 14.86
CA THR A 3 43.32 29.83 13.64
C THR A 3 44.09 28.83 12.77
N ASP A 4 45.41 28.99 12.61
CA ASP A 4 46.27 28.06 11.86
C ASP A 4 46.23 26.64 12.41
N LEU A 5 46.19 26.50 13.74
CA LEU A 5 46.16 25.20 14.40
C LEU A 5 44.82 24.49 14.16
N ARG A 6 43.69 25.22 14.07
CA ARG A 6 42.38 24.61 13.75
C ARG A 6 42.34 24.06 12.33
N VAL A 7 42.92 24.79 11.37
CA VAL A 7 42.97 24.37 9.97
C VAL A 7 43.92 23.18 9.77
N ALA A 8 45.02 23.10 10.53
CA ALA A 8 45.97 21.99 10.44
C ALA A 8 45.43 20.64 10.95
N PHE A 9 44.41 20.66 11.82
CA PHE A 9 43.69 19.48 12.30
C PHE A 9 42.25 19.39 11.77
N GLU A 10 41.86 20.32 10.87
CA GLU A 10 40.62 20.19 10.13
C GLU A 10 40.80 18.99 9.19
N PRO A 11 39.87 18.02 9.21
CA PRO A 11 39.89 16.94 8.22
C PRO A 11 40.00 17.55 6.82
N PRO A 12 40.73 16.92 5.88
CA PRO A 12 40.85 17.42 4.52
C PRO A 12 39.48 17.86 4.04
N GLN A 13 39.36 19.13 3.60
CA GLN A 13 38.11 19.79 3.21
C GLN A 13 37.42 19.02 2.08
N ASP A 14 36.73 17.95 2.46
CA ASP A 14 35.99 17.07 1.61
C ASP A 14 34.49 17.32 1.79
N GLU A 15 34.07 18.30 2.60
CA GLU A 15 32.65 18.57 2.85
C GLU A 15 31.87 18.84 1.55
N MET A 16 32.50 19.48 0.56
CA MET A 16 31.89 19.67 -0.76
C MET A 16 31.72 18.33 -1.51
N VAL A 17 32.68 17.42 -1.40
CA VAL A 17 32.62 16.07 -1.99
C VAL A 17 31.60 15.21 -1.26
N GLN A 18 31.57 15.24 0.07
CA GLN A 18 30.58 14.55 0.90
C GLN A 18 29.17 15.06 0.60
N ARG A 19 29.01 16.38 0.47
CA ARG A 19 27.76 17.02 0.03
C ARG A 19 27.39 16.57 -1.37
N SER A 20 28.33 16.58 -2.33
CA SER A 20 28.09 16.11 -3.69
C SER A 20 27.68 14.64 -3.73
N ALA A 21 28.38 13.78 -2.98
CA ALA A 21 28.10 12.37 -2.82
C ALA A 21 26.73 12.13 -2.17
N PHE A 22 26.34 12.95 -1.21
CA PHE A 22 25.01 12.90 -0.62
C PHE A 22 23.94 13.32 -1.63
N LEU A 23 24.09 14.45 -2.30
CA LEU A 23 23.08 14.95 -3.26
C LEU A 23 22.89 14.03 -4.47
N SER A 24 23.91 13.23 -4.82
CA SER A 24 23.87 12.20 -5.87
C SER A 24 23.60 10.78 -5.35
N LEU A 25 23.31 10.64 -4.05
CA LEU A 25 23.14 9.36 -3.38
C LEU A 25 21.94 8.59 -3.95
N ASN A 26 22.20 7.36 -4.41
CA ASN A 26 21.18 6.41 -4.82
C ASN A 26 21.44 5.04 -4.18
N GLN A 27 20.38 4.26 -4.02
CA GLN A 27 20.44 2.94 -3.39
C GLN A 27 21.17 1.93 -4.28
N GLY A 28 20.91 1.95 -5.58
CA GLY A 28 21.61 1.09 -6.54
C GLY A 28 21.47 -0.38 -6.18
N HIS A 29 22.58 -1.07 -5.96
CA HIS A 29 22.59 -2.49 -5.55
C HIS A 29 22.78 -2.69 -4.03
N MET A 30 22.84 -1.61 -3.24
CA MET A 30 23.04 -1.71 -1.79
C MET A 30 21.78 -2.24 -1.11
N ALA A 31 21.98 -3.04 -0.05
CA ALA A 31 20.89 -3.38 0.86
C ALA A 31 20.34 -2.10 1.52
N LEU A 32 19.07 -2.10 1.93
CA LEU A 32 18.44 -0.90 2.49
C LEU A 32 19.19 -0.39 3.74
N ILE A 33 19.66 -1.30 4.59
CA ILE A 33 20.44 -0.94 5.79
C ILE A 33 21.75 -0.24 5.42
N GLU A 34 22.49 -0.78 4.45
CA GLU A 34 23.75 -0.19 3.97
C GLU A 34 23.51 1.20 3.37
N TYR A 35 22.42 1.35 2.61
CA TYR A 35 22.02 2.62 2.03
C TYR A 35 21.72 3.68 3.11
N ILE A 36 20.96 3.31 4.14
CA ILE A 36 20.65 4.18 5.29
C ILE A 36 21.93 4.57 6.05
N GLN A 37 22.82 3.62 6.30
CA GLN A 37 24.08 3.88 6.98
C GLN A 37 24.97 4.85 6.18
N ARG A 38 25.05 4.65 4.86
CA ARG A 38 25.77 5.56 3.96
C ARG A 38 25.18 6.96 3.98
N ALA A 39 23.86 7.09 3.90
CA ALA A 39 23.17 8.39 3.99
C ALA A 39 23.51 9.12 5.30
N ARG A 40 23.41 8.43 6.44
CA ARG A 40 23.75 9.00 7.76
C ARG A 40 25.21 9.43 7.85
N HIS A 41 26.11 8.59 7.34
CA HIS A 41 27.54 8.90 7.36
C HIS A 41 27.86 10.17 6.56
N LEU A 42 27.37 10.25 5.32
CA LEU A 42 27.61 11.41 4.46
C LEU A 42 27.09 12.71 5.10
N ILE A 43 25.91 12.69 5.71
CA ILE A 43 25.36 13.87 6.41
C ILE A 43 26.17 14.20 7.66
N SER A 44 26.61 13.20 8.43
CA SER A 44 27.44 13.42 9.62
C SER A 44 28.80 14.05 9.28
N CYS A 45 29.31 13.85 8.07
CA CYS A 45 30.55 14.47 7.61
C CYS A 45 30.37 15.93 7.19
N ILE A 46 29.13 16.41 6.98
CA ILE A 46 28.84 17.79 6.58
C ILE A 46 28.53 18.61 7.85
N THR A 47 29.56 19.22 8.44
CA THR A 47 29.44 19.85 9.76
C THR A 47 29.27 21.36 9.71
N THR A 48 29.95 22.05 8.79
CA THR A 48 30.00 23.52 8.81
C THR A 48 28.76 24.17 8.21
N SER A 49 28.18 23.54 7.20
CA SER A 49 26.98 24.00 6.50
C SER A 49 26.10 22.79 6.25
N PRO A 50 25.16 22.44 7.16
CA PRO A 50 24.31 21.28 6.97
C PRO A 50 23.33 21.47 5.80
N VAL A 51 22.93 20.38 5.18
CA VAL A 51 21.86 20.37 4.16
C VAL A 51 20.51 20.53 4.87
N ASP A 52 19.57 21.27 4.29
CA ASP A 52 18.21 21.40 4.83
C ASP A 52 17.53 20.02 4.97
N MET A 53 16.72 19.85 6.03
CA MET A 53 16.05 18.58 6.34
C MET A 53 15.12 18.11 5.21
N ALA A 54 14.39 19.03 4.57
CA ALA A 54 13.50 18.67 3.47
C ALA A 54 14.30 18.16 2.26
N THR A 55 15.42 18.80 1.97
CA THR A 55 16.36 18.39 0.93
C THR A 55 16.99 17.03 1.26
N GLN A 56 17.37 16.79 2.52
CA GLN A 56 17.89 15.48 2.95
C GLN A 56 16.88 14.37 2.76
N ALA A 57 15.64 14.57 3.23
CA ALA A 57 14.55 13.62 3.06
C ALA A 57 14.27 13.38 1.57
N HIS A 58 14.19 14.44 0.77
CA HIS A 58 13.94 14.35 -0.67
C HIS A 58 15.02 13.56 -1.41
N VAL A 59 16.30 13.80 -1.12
CA VAL A 59 17.43 13.07 -1.69
C VAL A 59 17.30 11.57 -1.37
N PHE A 60 17.02 11.22 -0.12
CA PHE A 60 16.85 9.82 0.28
C PHE A 60 15.66 9.15 -0.42
N VAL A 61 14.49 9.81 -0.44
CA VAL A 61 13.31 9.29 -1.14
C VAL A 61 13.57 9.13 -2.64
N SER A 62 14.27 10.10 -3.25
CA SER A 62 14.60 10.09 -4.68
C SER A 62 15.65 9.05 -5.04
N GLY A 63 16.59 8.77 -4.14
CA GLY A 63 17.62 7.75 -4.32
C GLY A 63 17.20 6.33 -3.96
N THR A 64 16.10 6.15 -3.21
CA THR A 64 15.56 4.82 -2.87
C THR A 64 15.07 4.10 -4.13
N ASN A 65 15.39 2.83 -4.28
CA ASN A 65 14.98 2.03 -5.45
C ASN A 65 13.46 1.95 -5.58
N ALA A 66 12.98 1.77 -6.81
CA ALA A 66 11.56 1.50 -7.04
C ALA A 66 11.13 0.20 -6.32
N GLY A 67 10.01 0.26 -5.61
CA GLY A 67 9.54 -0.84 -4.77
C GLY A 67 8.54 -0.37 -3.72
N TYR A 68 8.17 -1.26 -2.81
CA TYR A 68 7.21 -0.96 -1.73
C TYR A 68 7.71 0.18 -0.84
N GLN A 69 8.99 0.17 -0.47
CA GLN A 69 9.61 1.20 0.38
C GLN A 69 9.44 2.60 -0.25
N ARG A 70 9.79 2.77 -1.52
CA ARG A 70 9.64 4.05 -2.23
C ARG A 70 8.17 4.44 -2.41
N PHE A 71 7.28 3.49 -2.65
CA PHE A 71 5.84 3.75 -2.76
C PHE A 71 5.26 4.39 -1.49
N TYR A 72 5.61 3.87 -0.31
CA TYR A 72 5.12 4.45 0.95
C TYR A 72 5.78 5.79 1.27
N LEU A 73 7.05 5.96 0.92
CA LEU A 73 7.77 7.22 1.11
C LEU A 73 7.17 8.37 0.29
N THR A 74 6.80 8.14 -0.98
CA THR A 74 6.22 9.20 -1.83
C THR A 74 4.78 9.55 -1.45
N ARG A 75 4.06 8.63 -0.80
CA ARG A 75 2.69 8.87 -0.31
C ARG A 75 2.65 9.73 0.95
N LYS A 76 3.60 9.54 1.87
CA LYS A 76 3.66 10.28 3.13
C LYS A 76 4.51 11.54 3.06
N ILE A 77 5.42 11.65 2.08
CA ILE A 77 6.38 12.74 1.91
C ILE A 77 7.03 13.09 3.26
N PRO A 78 8.03 12.30 3.71
CA PRO A 78 8.64 12.50 5.01
C PRO A 78 9.24 13.91 5.14
N SER A 79 9.02 14.52 6.30
CA SER A 79 9.49 15.87 6.61
C SER A 79 10.94 15.91 7.08
N THR A 80 11.44 14.76 7.54
CA THR A 80 12.79 14.56 8.08
C THR A 80 13.39 13.27 7.53
N LEU A 81 14.72 13.18 7.58
CA LEU A 81 15.41 11.99 7.11
C LEU A 81 15.19 10.78 8.04
N GLU A 82 15.11 11.01 9.35
CA GLU A 82 14.82 9.98 10.35
C GLU A 82 13.43 9.37 10.15
N GLU A 83 12.44 10.21 9.85
CA GLU A 83 11.10 9.73 9.47
C GLU A 83 11.19 8.85 8.23
N ALA A 84 11.91 9.29 7.20
CA ALA A 84 12.12 8.50 5.98
C ALA A 84 12.78 7.15 6.27
N PHE A 85 13.81 7.11 7.13
CA PHE A 85 14.45 5.86 7.55
C PHE A 85 13.48 4.93 8.27
N SER A 86 12.69 5.45 9.21
CA SER A 86 11.74 4.65 9.98
C SER A 86 10.66 4.02 9.09
N VAL A 87 10.16 4.78 8.10
CA VAL A 87 9.19 4.28 7.12
C VAL A 87 9.84 3.20 6.25
N ALA A 88 11.01 3.48 5.66
CA ALA A 88 11.68 2.53 4.78
C ALA A 88 11.95 1.18 5.49
N LEU A 89 12.48 1.23 6.72
CA LEU A 89 12.76 0.03 7.52
C LEU A 89 11.50 -0.76 7.87
N ARG A 90 10.42 -0.06 8.25
CA ARG A 90 9.15 -0.72 8.57
C ARG A 90 8.61 -1.50 7.38
N GLU A 91 8.64 -0.90 6.20
CA GLU A 91 8.11 -1.56 4.99
C GLU A 91 9.03 -2.69 4.50
N ASP A 92 10.35 -2.54 4.63
CA ASP A 92 11.31 -3.62 4.33
C ASP A 92 11.07 -4.85 5.21
N TYR A 93 10.88 -4.62 6.51
CA TYR A 93 10.50 -5.68 7.44
C TYR A 93 9.13 -6.29 7.12
N SER A 94 8.13 -5.46 6.76
CA SER A 94 6.79 -5.94 6.38
C SER A 94 6.86 -6.92 5.20
N VAL A 95 7.63 -6.58 4.16
CA VAL A 95 7.85 -7.45 2.99
C VAL A 95 8.64 -8.71 3.37
N ALA A 96 9.70 -8.58 4.16
CA ALA A 96 10.47 -9.74 4.61
C ALA A 96 9.62 -10.71 5.46
N ALA A 97 8.77 -10.16 6.33
CA ALA A 97 7.86 -10.93 7.16
C ALA A 97 6.79 -11.63 6.32
N SER A 98 6.15 -10.94 5.35
CA SER A 98 5.13 -11.56 4.50
C SER A 98 5.71 -12.75 3.73
N VAL A 99 6.91 -12.61 3.19
CA VAL A 99 7.62 -13.70 2.51
C VAL A 99 7.86 -14.89 3.46
N ALA A 100 8.33 -14.64 4.69
CA ALA A 100 8.56 -15.70 5.67
C ALA A 100 7.26 -16.45 6.05
N PHE A 101 6.13 -15.73 6.16
CA PHE A 101 4.83 -16.33 6.44
C PHE A 101 4.26 -17.09 5.24
N ASP A 102 4.49 -16.60 4.01
CA ASP A 102 4.05 -17.28 2.78
C ASP A 102 4.74 -18.65 2.63
N PHE A 103 6.03 -18.76 2.95
CA PHE A 103 6.75 -20.04 2.95
C PHE A 103 6.32 -21.00 4.07
N SER A 104 5.74 -20.48 5.15
CA SER A 104 5.25 -21.26 6.29
C SER A 104 3.83 -21.79 6.08
N ARG A 105 3.11 -21.23 5.10
CA ARG A 105 1.76 -21.66 4.74
C ARG A 105 1.85 -22.89 3.83
N ALA A 106 1.65 -24.07 4.41
CA ALA A 106 1.30 -25.24 3.61
C ALA A 106 0.11 -24.87 2.71
N PRO A 107 0.06 -25.33 1.44
CA PRO A 107 -1.12 -25.11 0.60
C PRO A 107 -2.29 -25.81 1.28
N ALA A 108 -3.06 -25.05 2.05
CA ALA A 108 -4.35 -25.51 2.52
C ALA A 108 -5.15 -25.79 1.24
N SER A 109 -5.70 -27.00 1.12
CA SER A 109 -6.64 -27.31 0.04
C SER A 109 -7.70 -26.22 0.04
N GLU A 110 -7.62 -25.32 -0.93
CA GLU A 110 -8.65 -24.32 -1.13
C GLU A 110 -9.95 -25.10 -1.38
N PRO A 111 -11.05 -24.81 -0.65
CA PRO A 111 -12.32 -25.39 -1.02
C PRO A 111 -12.58 -24.94 -2.46
N LYS A 112 -12.66 -25.94 -3.35
CA LYS A 112 -12.94 -25.76 -4.77
C LYS A 112 -14.07 -24.74 -4.92
N PRO A 113 -13.93 -23.70 -5.76
CA PRO A 113 -15.01 -22.75 -6.00
C PRO A 113 -16.27 -23.53 -6.37
N GLU A 114 -17.31 -23.42 -5.54
CA GLU A 114 -18.60 -24.00 -5.90
C GLU A 114 -19.08 -23.30 -7.17
N PRO A 115 -19.40 -24.05 -8.25
CA PRO A 115 -19.89 -23.46 -9.48
C PRO A 115 -21.15 -22.67 -9.18
N MET A 116 -21.13 -21.38 -9.50
CA MET A 116 -22.35 -20.58 -9.47
C MET A 116 -23.29 -21.15 -10.53
N GLU A 117 -24.50 -21.57 -10.13
CA GLU A 117 -25.55 -21.96 -11.06
C GLU A 117 -26.05 -20.70 -11.77
N ILE A 118 -25.66 -20.54 -13.04
CA ILE A 118 -26.10 -19.46 -13.91
C ILE A 118 -27.29 -19.98 -14.72
N ASP A 119 -28.44 -20.12 -14.08
CA ASP A 119 -29.69 -20.45 -14.77
C ASP A 119 -30.62 -19.23 -14.91
N ALA A 120 -31.19 -19.14 -16.11
CA ALA A 120 -32.16 -18.15 -16.61
C ALA A 120 -31.63 -16.75 -16.93
N ILE A 121 -31.12 -16.60 -18.16
CA ILE A 121 -31.32 -15.38 -18.93
C ILE A 121 -32.84 -15.21 -19.09
N TRP A 122 -33.44 -14.27 -18.37
CA TRP A 122 -34.80 -13.84 -18.67
C TRP A 122 -34.80 -13.25 -20.07
N HIS A 123 -35.37 -13.98 -21.02
CA HIS A 123 -35.69 -13.45 -22.34
C HIS A 123 -36.62 -12.25 -22.16
N TYR A 124 -36.08 -11.04 -22.17
CA TYR A 124 -36.85 -9.86 -22.49
C TYR A 124 -37.17 -9.93 -23.98
N ASP A 125 -38.24 -10.65 -24.32
CA ASP A 125 -38.85 -10.50 -25.63
C ASP A 125 -39.55 -9.15 -25.66
N GLY A 126 -38.89 -8.18 -26.29
CA GLY A 126 -39.50 -6.91 -26.62
C GLY A 126 -40.63 -7.13 -27.61
N ARG A 127 -41.87 -7.25 -27.12
CA ARG A 127 -43.05 -7.25 -27.99
C ARG A 127 -43.96 -6.06 -27.70
N ARG A 128 -43.72 -5.02 -28.48
CA ARG A 128 -44.64 -3.90 -28.75
C ARG A 128 -45.96 -4.48 -29.28
N GLY A 129 -47.11 -4.19 -28.66
CA GLY A 129 -48.43 -4.60 -29.15
C GLY A 129 -49.58 -4.10 -28.26
N ALA A 130 -50.50 -3.35 -28.86
CA ALA A 130 -51.47 -2.47 -28.22
C ALA A 130 -52.80 -3.13 -27.80
N THR A 131 -53.47 -2.45 -26.86
CA THR A 131 -54.95 -2.29 -26.65
C THR A 131 -55.90 -3.50 -26.69
N SER A 132 -56.74 -3.60 -25.65
CA SER A 132 -58.19 -3.95 -25.67
C SER A 132 -58.54 -4.80 -24.44
N SER A 133 -59.18 -4.22 -23.42
CA SER A 133 -60.63 -4.30 -23.18
C SER A 133 -61.18 -5.73 -23.02
N ALA A 134 -61.45 -6.12 -21.77
CA ALA A 134 -62.78 -6.59 -21.30
C ALA A 134 -62.69 -7.21 -19.89
N ARG A 135 -63.71 -6.90 -19.09
CA ARG A 135 -63.99 -7.39 -17.72
C ARG A 135 -64.24 -8.92 -17.69
N PRO A 136 -64.22 -9.58 -16.50
CA PRO A 136 -64.04 -11.02 -16.33
C PRO A 136 -65.37 -11.79 -16.24
N PRO A 137 -65.36 -13.13 -16.32
CA PRO A 137 -66.43 -13.94 -15.77
C PRO A 137 -66.01 -14.62 -14.45
N ARG A 138 -66.92 -14.50 -13.48
CA ARG A 138 -67.01 -15.36 -12.29
C ARG A 138 -67.55 -16.73 -12.71
N PHE A 139 -67.05 -17.81 -12.14
CA PHE A 139 -67.88 -18.96 -11.75
C PHE A 139 -67.36 -19.56 -10.45
N ALA A 140 -68.29 -19.72 -9.52
CA ALA A 140 -68.11 -20.33 -8.22
C ALA A 140 -68.14 -21.86 -8.34
N ASN A 141 -67.51 -22.57 -7.41
CA ASN A 141 -68.16 -23.72 -6.82
C ASN A 141 -67.70 -23.95 -5.37
N THR A 142 -68.71 -24.05 -4.53
CA THR A 142 -68.74 -24.24 -3.09
C THR A 142 -68.65 -25.73 -2.76
N ARG A 143 -67.93 -26.12 -1.69
CA ARG A 143 -68.52 -26.92 -0.60
C ARG A 143 -67.66 -26.91 0.69
N PRO A 144 -68.30 -27.03 1.87
CA PRO A 144 -67.80 -26.49 3.14
C PRO A 144 -67.21 -27.54 4.09
N ALA A 145 -66.42 -27.09 5.05
CA ALA A 145 -66.06 -27.84 6.26
C ALA A 145 -67.16 -27.70 7.32
N PRO A 146 -67.57 -28.77 8.02
CA PRO A 146 -68.57 -28.68 9.08
C PRO A 146 -67.95 -28.19 10.40
N LEU A 147 -68.61 -27.21 11.02
CA LEU A 147 -68.43 -26.82 12.41
C LEU A 147 -69.40 -27.64 13.26
N GLU A 148 -68.87 -28.58 14.05
CA GLU A 148 -69.64 -29.22 15.12
C GLU A 148 -69.53 -28.37 16.40
N MET A 149 -70.70 -28.02 16.94
CA MET A 149 -70.89 -27.24 18.15
C MET A 149 -70.85 -28.14 19.40
N LEU A 150 -70.16 -27.69 20.44
CA LEU A 150 -70.39 -28.13 21.83
C LEU A 150 -71.81 -27.74 22.27
N PRO A 151 -72.47 -28.52 23.15
CA PRO A 151 -72.36 -28.25 24.59
C PRO A 151 -72.43 -29.50 25.51
N LEU A 152 -72.27 -29.22 26.82
CA LEU A 152 -72.36 -30.06 28.04
C LEU A 152 -73.14 -31.37 27.96
#